data_AF-A0A3D6D808-F1
#
_entry.id   AF-A0A3D6D808-F1
#
_cell.length_a   1.000
_cell.length_b   1.000
_cell.length_c   1.000
_cell.angle_alpha   90.00
_cell.angle_beta   90.00
_cell.angle_gamma   90.00
#
_symmetry.space_group_name_H-M   'P 1'
#
loop_
_entity.id
_entity.type
_entity.pdbx_description
1 polymer ?
#
loop_
_entity_poly.entity_id
_entity_poly.type
_entity_poly.pdbx_seq_one_letter_code
_entity_poly.pdbx_strand_id
1 'polypeptide(L)'
;MRVLATALLIVFLLEGGIGMQVAFDKAYYHPGDVMVLRIETPVGNSFKIRVSKLTERILEITTMKKKVEVPIPRDAFGGYGVDVKALDESGHVIDETHKGITIAKNWFDLPVYGYLTDFGPKRYDVDKTLDWLAQYHVNALQYYDWMYDYHKLVYEKGDLYKDAWWRKRYISNKVLKRLINVARYRNIASMAYVSIYGARWNVAVEHPDWAIYTRDGDKIKFLDLSGKLYIMNTYKNSGWTKLLYEECKKVIEFGFDGIHLDQYGYPKDGDALALEGEVYEPYKTSKGFEEFVNGLKEFLKKPLIFNYVDNWPSELQSSLKTEVVYIEPWECCPTLKELSQVTREARKRSGGKTPIIAGYINHNFTESILLSDATIFSSAGQRLELGEYRRLLTGPYFPNDYGIVDEKLAVHLLSYYDFFARYRDLFEGEFKLIENACEIVENATAEPEADKIWLSFLDTGKACLVNLVNYVGVKQLNWKRSLTCPKELTDVDLVIPFELISFNNPRFYFASADGQIEPKEIPVKILHNGYNVTVPYLHYWSSILVVPAKKEE
;
A
#
# COMPACT_ATOMS: atom_id res chain seq x y z
N MET A 1 2.20 -16.90 33.24
CA MET A 1 1.13 -16.43 34.15
C MET A 1 0.12 -15.66 33.30
N ARG A 2 -0.92 -16.36 32.83
CA ARG A 2 -2.03 -15.79 32.05
C ARG A 2 -2.89 -14.97 33.01
N VAL A 3 -2.96 -13.65 32.85
CA VAL A 3 -3.95 -12.81 33.54
C VAL A 3 -4.33 -11.65 32.63
N LEU A 4 -5.62 -11.66 32.25
CA LEU A 4 -6.48 -10.53 31.87
C LEU A 4 -5.82 -9.27 31.29
N ALA A 5 -5.90 -9.13 29.96
CA ALA A 5 -6.10 -7.83 29.32
C ALA A 5 -7.44 -7.91 28.58
N THR A 6 -8.52 -7.83 29.35
CA THR A 6 -9.90 -7.70 28.85
C THR A 6 -10.42 -6.38 29.40
N ALA A 7 -11.05 -5.61 28.51
CA ALA A 7 -11.77 -4.35 28.74
C ALA A 7 -11.01 -3.04 28.39
N LEU A 8 -11.60 -2.36 27.39
CA LEU A 8 -11.53 -0.95 27.02
C LEU A 8 -10.20 -0.36 26.55
N LEU A 9 -10.12 0.02 25.26
CA LEU A 9 -10.12 1.44 24.84
C LEU A 9 -10.12 1.57 23.29
N ILE A 10 -11.27 1.38 22.64
CA ILE A 10 -11.54 2.02 21.35
C ILE A 10 -12.22 3.34 21.71
N VAL A 11 -11.42 4.43 21.76
CA VAL A 11 -11.96 5.77 21.95
C VAL A 11 -12.06 6.40 20.57
N PHE A 12 -13.23 6.16 19.99
CA PHE A 12 -14.08 7.11 19.30
C PHE A 12 -13.50 8.00 18.19
N LEU A 13 -14.01 7.70 16.99
CA LEU A 13 -14.40 8.61 15.90
C LEU A 13 -15.48 9.65 16.35
N LEU A 14 -15.46 10.13 17.59
CA LEU A 14 -16.40 11.15 18.06
C LEU A 14 -15.82 12.53 17.81
N GLU A 15 -16.14 13.07 16.65
CA GLU A 15 -16.72 14.40 16.51
C GLU A 15 -17.58 14.52 15.22
N GLY A 16 -18.28 13.45 14.77
CA GLY A 16 -19.10 13.63 13.55
C GLY A 16 -20.00 12.54 12.93
N GLY A 17 -20.30 11.37 13.55
CA GLY A 17 -21.15 10.37 12.86
C GLY A 17 -22.03 9.50 13.76
N ILE A 18 -23.36 9.61 13.59
CA ILE A 18 -24.43 8.92 14.35
C ILE A 18 -24.79 7.56 13.68
N GLY A 19 -23.79 6.77 13.30
CA GLY A 19 -23.99 5.52 12.55
C GLY A 19 -23.18 4.35 13.09
N MET A 20 -23.55 3.13 12.70
CA MET A 20 -22.87 1.88 13.07
C MET A 20 -21.44 1.84 12.54
N GLN A 21 -20.51 1.46 13.40
CA GLN A 21 -19.11 1.23 13.09
C GLN A 21 -18.75 -0.24 13.34
N VAL A 22 -17.97 -0.81 12.44
CA VAL A 22 -17.45 -2.18 12.56
C VAL A 22 -15.93 -2.13 12.55
N ALA A 23 -15.31 -2.71 13.57
CA ALA A 23 -13.87 -2.79 13.70
C ALA A 23 -13.37 -4.24 13.58
N PHE A 24 -12.26 -4.40 12.88
CA PHE A 24 -11.52 -5.65 12.73
C PHE A 24 -10.39 -5.75 13.75
N ASP A 25 -10.07 -6.96 14.20
CA ASP A 25 -8.95 -7.20 15.12
C ASP A 25 -7.60 -7.32 14.42
N LYS A 26 -7.58 -7.53 13.10
CA LYS A 26 -6.36 -7.66 12.28
C LYS A 26 -6.49 -6.89 10.97
N ALA A 27 -5.35 -6.55 10.35
CA ALA A 27 -5.27 -5.89 9.05
C ALA A 27 -5.59 -6.83 7.87
N TYR A 28 -5.28 -8.12 8.02
CA TYR A 28 -5.67 -9.20 7.12
C TYR A 28 -5.70 -10.52 7.90
N TYR A 29 -6.27 -11.57 7.28
CA TYR A 29 -6.40 -12.88 7.93
C TYR A 29 -5.67 -13.97 7.16
N HIS A 30 -5.21 -14.99 7.88
CA HIS A 30 -4.71 -16.21 7.26
C HIS A 30 -5.86 -17.20 6.98
N PRO A 31 -5.74 -18.08 5.97
CA PRO A 31 -6.71 -19.15 5.78
C PRO A 31 -6.84 -20.00 7.05
N GLY A 32 -8.06 -20.21 7.54
CA GLY A 32 -8.33 -20.91 8.80
C GLY A 32 -8.28 -20.05 10.08
N ASP A 33 -7.98 -18.75 9.99
CA ASP A 33 -8.12 -17.83 11.12
C ASP A 33 -9.58 -17.71 11.60
N VAL A 34 -9.76 -17.13 12.78
CA VAL A 34 -11.06 -16.64 13.25
C VAL A 34 -10.98 -15.12 13.28
N MET A 35 -11.77 -14.46 12.42
CA MET A 35 -11.92 -13.01 12.42
C MET A 35 -12.79 -12.58 13.59
N VAL A 36 -12.39 -11.51 14.30
CA VAL A 36 -13.16 -10.94 15.41
C VAL A 36 -13.70 -9.57 15.00
N LEU A 37 -15.01 -9.51 14.77
CA LEU A 37 -15.74 -8.28 14.50
C LEU A 37 -16.18 -7.62 15.81
N ARG A 38 -15.98 -6.31 15.92
CA ARG A 38 -16.59 -5.48 16.99
C ARG A 38 -17.55 -4.49 16.36
N ILE A 39 -18.79 -4.51 16.81
CA ILE A 39 -19.87 -3.67 16.32
C ILE A 39 -20.17 -2.62 17.38
N GLU A 40 -19.99 -1.36 17.00
CA GLU A 40 -20.36 -0.20 17.80
C GLU A 40 -21.51 0.51 17.11
N THR A 41 -22.65 0.64 17.79
CA THR A 41 -23.83 1.28 17.22
C THR A 41 -24.72 1.83 18.32
N PRO A 42 -25.37 2.98 18.09
CA PRO A 42 -26.39 3.52 18.99
C PRO A 42 -27.74 2.79 18.88
N VAL A 43 -27.98 2.04 17.80
CA VAL A 43 -29.28 1.44 17.45
C VAL A 43 -29.15 -0.06 17.14
N GLY A 44 -30.27 -0.79 17.28
CA GLY A 44 -30.37 -2.19 16.87
C GLY A 44 -30.05 -3.18 17.99
N ASN A 45 -30.91 -4.19 18.11
CA ASN A 45 -30.82 -5.24 19.13
C ASN A 45 -30.19 -6.53 18.58
N SER A 46 -30.20 -6.70 17.26
CA SER A 46 -29.56 -7.83 16.57
C SER A 46 -28.87 -7.38 15.28
N PHE A 47 -27.91 -8.17 14.84
CA PHE A 47 -27.03 -7.88 13.71
C PHE A 47 -27.06 -9.06 12.74
N LYS A 48 -27.28 -8.77 11.45
CA LYS A 48 -27.07 -9.71 10.36
C LYS A 48 -25.73 -9.41 9.71
N ILE A 49 -24.82 -10.37 9.77
CA ILE A 49 -23.47 -10.29 9.19
C ILE A 49 -23.41 -11.25 8.02
N ARG A 50 -23.02 -10.75 6.85
CA ARG A 50 -22.81 -11.53 5.65
C ARG A 50 -21.35 -11.41 5.23
N VAL A 51 -20.73 -12.56 4.93
CA VAL A 51 -19.42 -12.61 4.28
C VAL A 51 -19.61 -13.08 2.84
N SER A 52 -19.08 -12.33 1.89
CA SER A 52 -19.22 -12.60 0.46
C SER A 52 -17.88 -12.61 -0.27
N LYS A 53 -17.78 -13.45 -1.31
CA LYS A 53 -16.70 -13.44 -2.29
C LYS A 53 -17.27 -12.88 -3.60
N LEU A 54 -16.88 -11.67 -3.97
CA LEU A 54 -17.55 -10.91 -5.03
C LEU A 54 -19.07 -10.82 -4.74
N THR A 55 -19.90 -11.61 -5.44
CA THR A 55 -21.35 -11.68 -5.26
C THR A 55 -21.82 -12.98 -4.60
N GLU A 56 -20.91 -13.95 -4.43
CA GLU A 56 -21.21 -15.22 -3.80
C GLU A 56 -21.25 -15.07 -2.28
N ARG A 57 -22.37 -15.47 -1.68
CA ARG A 57 -22.50 -15.54 -0.23
C ARG A 57 -21.79 -16.78 0.31
N ILE A 58 -20.77 -16.56 1.14
CA ILE A 58 -20.00 -17.61 1.80
C ILE A 58 -20.59 -17.96 3.15
N LEU A 59 -21.02 -16.94 3.91
CA LEU A 59 -21.53 -17.08 5.26
C LEU A 59 -22.58 -16.02 5.57
N GLU A 60 -23.55 -16.38 6.40
CA GLU A 60 -24.49 -15.43 6.99
C GLU A 60 -24.74 -15.82 8.45
N ILE A 61 -24.60 -14.85 9.37
CA ILE A 61 -24.80 -15.03 10.81
C ILE A 61 -25.78 -13.97 11.28
N THR A 62 -26.73 -14.35 12.14
CA THR A 62 -27.54 -13.40 12.91
C THR A 62 -27.22 -13.53 14.40
N THR A 63 -26.95 -12.42 15.08
CA THR A 63 -26.49 -12.41 16.47
C THR A 63 -26.90 -11.14 17.20
N MET A 64 -27.09 -11.23 18.52
CA MET A 64 -27.26 -10.06 19.40
C MET A 64 -25.93 -9.60 20.01
N LYS A 65 -24.85 -10.36 19.78
CA LYS A 65 -23.52 -10.02 20.32
C LYS A 65 -22.89 -8.91 19.50
N LYS A 66 -22.33 -7.91 20.19
CA LYS A 66 -21.50 -6.86 19.58
C LYS A 66 -20.07 -7.31 19.27
N LYS A 67 -19.60 -8.39 19.90
CA LYS A 67 -18.34 -9.06 19.54
C LYS A 67 -18.69 -10.38 18.86
N VAL A 68 -18.30 -10.55 17.60
CA VAL A 68 -18.66 -11.71 16.78
C VAL A 68 -17.41 -12.37 16.25
N GLU A 69 -17.34 -13.69 16.39
CA GLU A 69 -16.27 -14.51 15.86
C GLU A 69 -16.75 -15.15 14.56
N VAL A 70 -15.98 -14.96 13.49
CA VAL A 70 -16.30 -15.41 12.14
C VAL A 70 -15.17 -16.31 11.65
N PRO A 71 -15.40 -17.63 11.51
CA PRO A 71 -14.36 -18.55 11.05
C PRO A 71 -14.08 -18.34 9.56
N ILE A 72 -12.79 -18.23 9.22
CA ILE A 72 -12.32 -18.12 7.84
C ILE A 72 -12.08 -19.52 7.27
N PRO A 73 -12.61 -19.86 6.08
CA PRO A 73 -12.33 -21.15 5.44
C PRO A 73 -10.83 -21.41 5.23
N ARG A 74 -10.42 -22.68 5.26
CA ARG A 74 -8.99 -23.06 5.15
C ARG A 74 -8.43 -22.91 3.73
N ASP A 75 -9.30 -22.85 2.75
CA ASP A 75 -9.01 -22.67 1.32
C ASP A 75 -9.29 -21.23 0.83
N ALA A 76 -9.73 -20.34 1.72
CA ALA A 76 -10.00 -18.95 1.39
C ALA A 76 -8.72 -18.19 0.99
N PHE A 77 -8.83 -17.31 -0.01
CA PHE A 77 -7.78 -16.43 -0.47
C PHE A 77 -8.38 -15.23 -1.21
N GLY A 78 -7.72 -14.08 -1.19
CA GLY A 78 -8.14 -12.87 -1.91
C GLY A 78 -9.02 -11.94 -1.08
N GLY A 79 -9.79 -11.10 -1.78
CA GLY A 79 -10.70 -10.12 -1.19
C GLY A 79 -12.08 -10.70 -0.87
N TYR A 80 -12.70 -10.21 0.20
CA TYR A 80 -14.05 -10.58 0.64
C TYR A 80 -14.80 -9.35 1.15
N GLY A 81 -16.11 -9.35 0.96
CA GLY A 81 -17.02 -8.36 1.53
C GLY A 81 -17.54 -8.80 2.90
N VAL A 82 -17.62 -7.85 3.84
CA VAL A 82 -18.26 -8.03 5.14
C VAL A 82 -19.37 -6.99 5.26
N ASP A 83 -20.61 -7.42 5.11
CA ASP A 83 -21.80 -6.57 5.16
C ASP A 83 -22.50 -6.79 6.50
N VAL A 84 -22.66 -5.72 7.29
CA VAL A 84 -23.30 -5.76 8.61
C VAL A 84 -24.53 -4.89 8.59
N LYS A 85 -25.68 -5.47 8.94
CA LYS A 85 -26.97 -4.78 9.04
C LYS A 85 -27.49 -4.86 10.48
N ALA A 86 -27.79 -3.71 11.07
CA ALA A 86 -28.46 -3.63 12.36
C ALA A 86 -29.97 -3.76 12.15
N LEU A 87 -30.61 -4.59 12.98
CA LEU A 87 -32.03 -4.91 12.88
C LEU A 87 -32.81 -4.42 14.10
N ASP A 88 -34.03 -3.94 13.88
CA ASP A 88 -35.02 -3.70 14.93
C ASP A 88 -35.64 -5.02 15.45
N GLU A 89 -36.57 -4.93 16.40
CA GLU A 89 -37.26 -6.10 16.98
C GLU A 89 -38.17 -6.81 15.98
N SER A 90 -38.61 -6.11 14.93
CA SER A 90 -39.45 -6.67 13.85
C SER A 90 -38.61 -7.27 12.71
N GLY A 91 -37.27 -7.16 12.78
CA GLY A 91 -36.34 -7.66 11.77
C GLY A 91 -36.08 -6.71 10.60
N HIS A 92 -36.50 -5.44 10.67
CA HIS A 92 -36.19 -4.43 9.65
C HIS A 92 -34.78 -3.89 9.82
N VAL A 93 -34.10 -3.63 8.70
CA VAL A 93 -32.79 -2.98 8.68
C VAL A 93 -32.97 -1.50 9.04
N ILE A 94 -32.28 -1.06 10.08
CA ILE A 94 -32.31 0.33 10.55
C ILE A 94 -30.96 1.05 10.39
N ASP A 95 -29.90 0.29 10.16
CA ASP A 95 -28.56 0.81 9.85
C ASP A 95 -27.73 -0.28 9.15
N GLU A 96 -26.76 0.11 8.31
CA GLU A 96 -25.87 -0.83 7.64
C GLU A 96 -24.48 -0.25 7.36
N THR A 97 -23.49 -1.14 7.32
CA THR A 97 -22.13 -0.81 6.89
C THR A 97 -21.54 -1.94 6.07
N HIS A 98 -20.70 -1.58 5.11
CA HIS A 98 -20.11 -2.47 4.12
C HIS A 98 -18.61 -2.31 4.14
N LYS A 99 -17.88 -3.40 4.36
CA LYS A 99 -16.43 -3.38 4.47
C LYS A 99 -15.77 -4.42 3.58
N GLY A 100 -14.47 -4.26 3.35
CA GLY A 100 -13.63 -5.28 2.73
C GLY A 100 -12.73 -5.94 3.77
N ILE A 101 -12.30 -7.16 3.48
CA ILE A 101 -11.16 -7.80 4.16
C ILE A 101 -10.33 -8.54 3.12
N THR A 102 -9.06 -8.80 3.45
CA THR A 102 -8.19 -9.66 2.65
C THR A 102 -7.81 -10.92 3.43
N ILE A 103 -7.70 -12.03 2.71
CA ILE A 103 -7.25 -13.32 3.23
C ILE A 103 -6.04 -13.76 2.39
N ALA A 104 -4.90 -13.95 3.05
CA ALA A 104 -3.62 -14.23 2.39
C ALA A 104 -2.72 -15.12 3.25
N LYS A 105 -1.75 -15.78 2.62
CA LYS A 105 -0.75 -16.59 3.35
C LYS A 105 0.34 -15.69 3.93
N ASN A 106 0.74 -14.67 3.18
CA ASN A 106 1.72 -13.67 3.58
C ASN A 106 1.16 -12.27 3.32
N TRP A 107 1.65 -11.29 4.07
CA TRP A 107 1.26 -9.89 3.88
C TRP A 107 1.56 -9.39 2.46
N PHE A 108 2.63 -9.90 1.84
CA PHE A 108 3.07 -9.50 0.50
C PHE A 108 2.33 -10.21 -0.63
N ASP A 109 1.42 -11.14 -0.35
CA ASP A 109 0.53 -11.67 -1.40
C ASP A 109 -0.47 -10.58 -1.84
N LEU A 110 -0.91 -9.72 -0.91
CA LEU A 110 -1.87 -8.63 -1.13
C LEU A 110 -1.44 -7.39 -0.33
N PRO A 111 -0.31 -6.75 -0.67
CA PRO A 111 0.32 -5.75 0.19
C PRO A 111 -0.48 -4.45 0.29
N VAL A 112 -0.48 -3.90 1.52
CA VAL A 112 -0.89 -2.53 1.84
C VAL A 112 0.12 -1.97 2.83
N TYR A 113 1.00 -1.10 2.36
CA TYR A 113 2.20 -0.68 3.09
C TYR A 113 2.06 0.73 3.65
N GLY A 114 2.34 0.86 4.95
CA GLY A 114 2.32 2.13 5.67
C GLY A 114 3.66 2.42 6.37
N TYR A 115 3.67 3.34 7.32
CA TYR A 115 4.90 3.75 8.01
C TYR A 115 4.73 4.08 9.50
N LEU A 116 5.86 4.05 10.22
CA LEU A 116 6.03 4.55 11.59
C LEU A 116 7.32 5.36 11.68
N THR A 117 7.33 6.37 12.54
CA THR A 117 8.45 7.31 12.73
C THR A 117 8.71 7.70 14.18
N ASP A 118 7.76 7.50 15.11
CA ASP A 118 7.91 7.88 16.52
C ASP A 118 8.14 6.65 17.41
N PHE A 119 9.39 6.44 17.79
CA PHE A 119 9.82 5.32 18.63
C PHE A 119 10.24 5.75 20.04
N GLY A 120 9.89 6.97 20.43
CA GLY A 120 10.26 7.52 21.73
C GLY A 120 9.38 6.99 22.87
N PRO A 121 9.85 7.01 24.13
CA PRO A 121 9.06 6.62 25.30
C PRO A 121 7.75 7.40 25.50
N LYS A 122 7.66 8.60 24.90
CA LYS A 122 6.50 9.50 24.96
C LYS A 122 5.66 9.48 23.69
N ARG A 123 5.83 8.48 22.81
CA ARG A 123 5.01 8.33 21.61
C ARG A 123 3.53 8.22 21.96
N TYR A 124 2.68 8.47 20.98
CA TYR A 124 1.25 8.16 21.08
C TYR A 124 1.02 6.65 21.30
N ASP A 125 -0.14 6.30 21.85
CA ASP A 125 -0.47 4.93 22.23
C ASP A 125 -0.32 3.94 21.07
N VAL A 126 0.44 2.87 21.33
CA VAL A 126 0.83 1.86 20.33
C VAL A 126 -0.38 1.07 19.85
N ASP A 127 -1.29 0.69 20.75
CA ASP A 127 -2.45 -0.13 20.39
C ASP A 127 -3.43 0.69 19.56
N LYS A 128 -3.71 1.94 19.93
CA LYS A 128 -4.55 2.84 19.13
C LYS A 128 -3.96 3.15 17.76
N THR A 129 -2.64 3.36 17.67
CA THR A 129 -1.97 3.55 16.37
C THR A 129 -2.19 2.33 15.46
N LEU A 130 -1.93 1.13 15.97
CA LEU A 130 -1.99 -0.09 15.15
C LEU A 130 -3.43 -0.57 14.90
N ASP A 131 -4.37 -0.30 15.82
CA ASP A 131 -5.80 -0.52 15.59
C ASP A 131 -6.31 0.37 14.46
N TRP A 132 -5.92 1.65 14.45
CA TRP A 132 -6.27 2.58 13.37
C TRP A 132 -5.74 2.09 12.02
N LEU A 133 -4.44 1.78 11.94
CA LEU A 133 -3.81 1.27 10.71
C LEU A 133 -4.44 -0.04 10.22
N ALA A 134 -4.81 -0.94 11.14
CA ALA A 134 -5.48 -2.20 10.79
C ALA A 134 -6.87 -1.97 10.15
N GLN A 135 -7.58 -0.89 10.51
CA GLN A 135 -8.86 -0.58 9.86
C GLN A 135 -8.72 -0.16 8.40
N TYR A 136 -7.54 0.34 8.00
CA TYR A 136 -7.18 0.65 6.63
C TYR A 136 -6.39 -0.49 5.97
N HIS A 137 -6.49 -1.71 6.48
CA HIS A 137 -5.86 -2.91 5.91
C HIS A 137 -4.33 -2.84 5.82
N VAL A 138 -3.67 -1.89 6.50
CA VAL A 138 -2.21 -1.73 6.46
C VAL A 138 -1.55 -2.95 7.10
N ASN A 139 -1.00 -3.83 6.27
CA ASN A 139 -0.51 -5.15 6.66
C ASN A 139 1.02 -5.26 6.71
N ALA A 140 1.73 -4.18 6.38
CA ALA A 140 3.14 -4.03 6.65
C ALA A 140 3.51 -2.55 6.88
N LEU A 141 4.52 -2.32 7.72
CA LEU A 141 4.94 -0.98 8.13
C LEU A 141 6.44 -0.80 7.95
N GLN A 142 6.80 0.30 7.29
CA GLN A 142 8.17 0.81 7.26
C GLN A 142 8.49 1.54 8.56
N TYR A 143 9.50 1.08 9.30
CA TYR A 143 10.01 1.76 10.48
C TYR A 143 11.11 2.72 10.02
N TYR A 144 10.76 3.99 9.79
CA TYR A 144 11.66 4.98 9.18
C TYR A 144 12.55 5.65 10.23
N ASP A 145 13.86 5.75 9.96
CA ASP A 145 14.89 6.28 10.87
C ASP A 145 14.88 5.62 12.27
N TRP A 146 14.70 4.30 12.35
CA TRP A 146 14.70 3.59 13.64
C TRP A 146 16.12 3.28 14.15
N MET A 147 17.09 3.19 13.25
CA MET A 147 18.42 2.61 13.49
C MET A 147 19.35 3.52 14.29
N TYR A 148 20.29 2.91 15.02
CA TYR A 148 21.29 3.63 15.84
C TYR A 148 22.31 4.40 14.99
N ASP A 149 22.91 3.73 14.01
CA ASP A 149 23.83 4.30 13.04
C ASP A 149 23.73 3.49 11.74
N TYR A 150 24.29 4.00 10.64
CA TYR A 150 24.24 3.37 9.32
C TYR A 150 25.06 2.08 9.21
N HIS A 151 26.15 1.98 9.97
CA HIS A 151 27.07 0.84 9.99
C HIS A 151 26.94 0.00 11.28
N LYS A 152 26.01 0.41 12.16
CA LYS A 152 25.67 -0.27 13.41
C LYS A 152 24.18 -0.07 13.68
N LEU A 153 23.35 -0.91 13.06
CA LEU A 153 21.92 -0.67 12.97
C LEU A 153 21.22 -0.81 14.33
N VAL A 154 21.59 -1.84 15.09
CA VAL A 154 20.98 -2.14 16.40
C VAL A 154 21.80 -1.55 17.54
N TYR A 155 21.14 -0.82 18.44
CA TYR A 155 21.77 -0.35 19.68
C TYR A 155 21.73 -1.45 20.75
N GLU A 156 22.90 -1.96 21.14
CA GLU A 156 23.02 -3.09 22.08
C GLU A 156 23.39 -2.67 23.51
N LYS A 157 23.76 -1.41 23.74
CA LYS A 157 24.29 -0.94 25.05
C LYS A 157 23.21 -0.55 26.06
N GLY A 158 21.92 -0.59 25.69
CA GLY A 158 20.83 -0.20 26.56
C GLY A 158 19.50 -0.04 25.83
N ASP A 159 18.56 0.67 26.47
CA ASP A 159 17.23 0.91 25.91
C ASP A 159 17.17 2.17 25.05
N LEU A 160 17.74 3.28 25.54
CA LEU A 160 17.60 4.60 24.92
C LEU A 160 18.84 4.98 24.12
N TYR A 161 18.61 5.47 22.89
CA TYR A 161 19.67 5.95 22.03
C TYR A 161 19.22 7.11 21.14
N LYS A 162 20.22 7.80 20.60
CA LYS A 162 20.07 8.72 19.46
C LYS A 162 20.29 7.93 18.19
N ASP A 163 19.44 8.18 17.23
CA ASP A 163 19.48 7.54 15.92
C ASP A 163 20.59 8.09 15.04
N ALA A 164 20.70 7.54 13.83
CA ALA A 164 21.74 7.89 12.87
C ALA A 164 21.79 9.38 12.52
N TRP A 165 20.66 10.09 12.57
CA TRP A 165 20.53 11.52 12.32
C TRP A 165 20.68 12.41 13.56
N TRP A 166 20.90 11.82 14.74
CA TRP A 166 21.00 12.54 16.01
C TRP A 166 19.79 13.46 16.29
N ARG A 167 18.58 12.99 15.97
CA ARG A 167 17.35 13.78 16.14
C ARG A 167 17.12 14.14 17.60
N LYS A 168 16.32 15.19 17.86
CA LYS A 168 16.05 15.68 19.23
C LYS A 168 15.41 14.62 20.14
N ARG A 169 14.56 13.75 19.59
CA ARG A 169 13.90 12.68 20.36
C ARG A 169 14.83 11.47 20.50
N TYR A 170 14.72 10.76 21.61
CA TYR A 170 15.40 9.46 21.79
C TYR A 170 14.52 8.35 21.22
N ILE A 171 15.14 7.29 20.75
CA ILE A 171 14.49 6.02 20.41
C ILE A 171 14.62 5.07 21.60
N SER A 172 13.58 4.26 21.84
CA SER A 172 13.58 3.19 22.85
C SER A 172 13.46 1.82 22.19
N ASN A 173 14.43 0.95 22.46
CA ASN A 173 14.39 -0.46 22.07
C ASN A 173 13.15 -1.19 22.62
N LYS A 174 12.71 -0.87 23.84
CA LYS A 174 11.47 -1.42 24.42
C LYS A 174 10.23 -0.99 23.64
N VAL A 175 10.16 0.27 23.21
CA VAL A 175 9.05 0.77 22.38
C VAL A 175 9.04 0.09 21.02
N LEU A 176 10.20 -0.03 20.35
CA LEU A 176 10.34 -0.76 19.09
C LEU A 176 9.85 -2.21 19.23
N LYS A 177 10.32 -2.93 20.24
CA LYS A 177 9.88 -4.32 20.51
C LYS A 177 8.38 -4.41 20.82
N ARG A 178 7.81 -3.42 21.53
CA ARG A 178 6.36 -3.36 21.76
C ARG A 178 5.62 -3.18 20.43
N LEU A 179 6.02 -2.23 19.59
CA LEU A 179 5.41 -1.99 18.28
C LEU A 179 5.43 -3.24 17.41
N ILE A 180 6.60 -3.89 17.28
CA ILE A 180 6.78 -5.12 16.52
C ILE A 180 5.83 -6.22 17.01
N ASN A 181 5.76 -6.44 18.33
CA ASN A 181 4.91 -7.48 18.89
C ASN A 181 3.41 -7.17 18.72
N VAL A 182 3.00 -5.93 18.95
CA VAL A 182 1.60 -5.48 18.82
C VAL A 182 1.15 -5.50 17.35
N ALA A 183 2.05 -5.15 16.42
CA ALA A 183 1.84 -5.25 14.98
C ALA A 183 1.65 -6.71 14.56
N ARG A 184 2.50 -7.63 15.05
CA ARG A 184 2.39 -9.06 14.77
C ARG A 184 1.06 -9.66 15.22
N TYR A 185 0.51 -9.23 16.37
CA TYR A 185 -0.82 -9.70 16.82
C TYR A 185 -1.96 -9.28 15.88
N ARG A 186 -1.77 -8.21 15.09
CA ARG A 186 -2.74 -7.69 14.11
C ARG A 186 -2.46 -8.14 12.69
N ASN A 187 -1.56 -9.11 12.51
CA ASN A 187 -1.01 -9.51 11.22
C ASN A 187 -0.43 -8.30 10.45
N ILE A 188 0.42 -7.51 11.10
CA ILE A 188 1.13 -6.39 10.47
C ILE A 188 2.63 -6.68 10.54
N ALA A 189 3.28 -6.80 9.39
CA ALA A 189 4.72 -7.04 9.31
C ALA A 189 5.52 -5.77 9.60
N SER A 190 6.61 -5.92 10.33
CA SER A 190 7.52 -4.81 10.68
C SER A 190 8.78 -4.83 9.82
N MET A 191 8.91 -3.85 8.94
CA MET A 191 10.00 -3.74 7.97
C MET A 191 10.97 -2.63 8.40
N ALA A 192 12.21 -3.00 8.68
CA ALA A 192 13.24 -2.07 9.13
C ALA A 192 13.81 -1.26 7.95
N TYR A 193 13.75 0.07 8.02
CA TYR A 193 14.48 0.94 7.09
C TYR A 193 15.99 0.72 7.25
N VAL A 194 16.69 0.53 6.12
CA VAL A 194 18.15 0.41 6.05
C VAL A 194 18.64 1.08 4.76
N SER A 195 19.56 2.04 4.87
CA SER A 195 20.26 2.54 3.69
C SER A 195 21.21 1.48 3.15
N ILE A 196 21.11 1.15 1.86
CA ILE A 196 21.92 0.09 1.25
C ILE A 196 23.42 0.43 1.19
N TYR A 197 23.75 1.72 1.14
CA TYR A 197 25.10 2.21 0.84
C TYR A 197 25.48 3.54 1.49
N GLY A 198 24.64 4.11 2.34
CA GLY A 198 24.98 5.32 3.10
C GLY A 198 25.76 4.96 4.36
N ALA A 199 26.85 5.66 4.63
CA ALA A 199 27.61 5.53 5.87
C ALA A 199 28.10 6.90 6.38
N ARG A 200 28.61 6.93 7.62
CA ARG A 200 29.27 8.11 8.18
C ARG A 200 30.71 8.24 7.69
N TRP A 201 31.23 9.47 7.72
CA TRP A 201 32.60 9.82 7.34
C TRP A 201 33.67 8.89 7.90
N ASN A 202 33.58 8.57 9.20
CA ASN A 202 34.58 7.77 9.88
C ASN A 202 34.72 6.37 9.27
N VAL A 203 33.63 5.78 8.77
CA VAL A 203 33.65 4.46 8.11
C VAL A 203 34.38 4.55 6.77
N ALA A 204 34.09 5.58 5.98
CA ALA A 204 34.75 5.81 4.68
C ALA A 204 36.27 6.00 4.83
N VAL A 205 36.70 6.73 5.87
CA VAL A 205 38.12 6.98 6.14
C VAL A 205 38.84 5.75 6.68
N GLU A 206 38.20 4.98 7.56
CA GLU A 206 38.76 3.74 8.11
C GLU A 206 38.87 2.65 7.05
N HIS A 207 37.93 2.62 6.11
CA HIS A 207 37.83 1.64 5.03
C HIS A 207 37.69 2.30 3.65
N PRO A 208 38.77 2.90 3.12
CA PRO A 208 38.72 3.58 1.83
C PRO A 208 38.39 2.62 0.67
N ASP A 209 38.78 1.35 0.77
CA ASP A 209 38.44 0.29 -0.19
C ASP A 209 36.94 -0.04 -0.24
N TRP A 210 36.18 0.36 0.77
CA TRP A 210 34.72 0.17 0.80
C TRP A 210 33.97 1.36 0.22
N ALA A 211 34.62 2.50 0.03
CA ALA A 211 33.94 3.72 -0.38
C ALA A 211 33.80 3.83 -1.90
N ILE A 212 32.79 4.60 -2.31
CA ILE A 212 32.64 5.08 -3.68
C ILE A 212 33.19 6.49 -3.76
N TYR A 213 33.78 6.81 -4.90
CA TYR A 213 34.53 8.03 -5.16
C TYR A 213 33.94 8.81 -6.34
N THR A 214 34.18 10.10 -6.36
CA THR A 214 33.84 10.99 -7.47
C THR A 214 35.03 11.84 -7.87
N ARG A 215 35.02 12.36 -9.09
CA ARG A 215 36.05 13.29 -9.59
C ARG A 215 35.60 14.74 -9.39
N ASP A 216 36.52 15.54 -8.88
CA ASP A 216 36.39 16.99 -8.73
C ASP A 216 37.58 17.66 -9.42
N GLY A 217 37.42 17.92 -10.73
CA GLY A 217 38.54 18.23 -11.62
C GLY A 217 39.55 17.08 -11.64
N ASP A 218 40.81 17.37 -11.30
CA ASP A 218 41.89 16.38 -11.24
C ASP A 218 41.94 15.62 -9.90
N LYS A 219 41.09 15.96 -8.93
CA LYS A 219 41.09 15.32 -7.60
C LYS A 219 40.06 14.20 -7.52
N ILE A 220 40.45 13.10 -6.90
CA ILE A 220 39.53 12.03 -6.50
C ILE A 220 39.22 12.20 -5.02
N LYS A 221 37.95 12.22 -4.68
CA LYS A 221 37.45 12.33 -3.30
C LYS A 221 36.32 11.34 -3.07
N PHE A 222 36.05 11.03 -1.80
CA PHE A 222 34.88 10.23 -1.46
C PHE A 222 33.61 10.87 -2.01
N LEU A 223 32.72 10.05 -2.55
CA LEU A 223 31.40 10.49 -2.94
C LEU A 223 30.54 10.61 -1.69
N ASP A 224 30.04 11.81 -1.45
CA ASP A 224 29.15 12.10 -0.34
C ASP A 224 27.90 12.87 -0.79
N LEU A 225 26.83 12.71 -0.02
CA LEU A 225 25.61 13.48 -0.16
C LEU A 225 25.57 14.55 0.93
N SER A 226 25.81 15.79 0.51
CA SER A 226 25.72 16.99 1.35
C SER A 226 26.61 16.99 2.61
N GLY A 227 27.76 16.31 2.56
CA GLY A 227 28.73 16.15 3.65
C GLY A 227 28.25 15.26 4.80
N LYS A 228 27.13 14.55 4.63
CA LYS A 228 26.48 13.79 5.72
C LYS A 228 26.55 12.28 5.52
N LEU A 229 26.35 11.83 4.29
CA LEU A 229 26.29 10.42 3.94
C LEU A 229 27.33 10.12 2.87
N TYR A 230 28.26 9.22 3.19
CA TYR A 230 29.28 8.75 2.27
C TYR A 230 28.77 7.48 1.61
N ILE A 231 28.95 7.37 0.29
CA ILE A 231 28.45 6.24 -0.49
C ILE A 231 29.46 5.10 -0.45
N MET A 232 28.97 3.89 -0.23
CA MET A 232 29.75 2.67 -0.09
C MET A 232 29.53 1.72 -1.27
N ASN A 233 30.55 0.93 -1.58
CA ASN A 233 30.57 -0.07 -2.63
C ASN A 233 29.70 -1.27 -2.23
N THR A 234 28.64 -1.53 -2.99
CA THR A 234 27.68 -2.60 -2.73
C THR A 234 27.98 -3.90 -3.49
N TYR A 235 29.14 -4.00 -4.15
CA TYR A 235 29.58 -5.28 -4.73
C TYR A 235 29.70 -6.36 -3.65
N LYS A 236 29.44 -7.60 -4.06
CA LYS A 236 29.40 -8.77 -3.15
C LYS A 236 30.72 -9.01 -2.40
N ASN A 237 31.84 -8.65 -3.01
CA ASN A 237 33.18 -8.80 -2.43
C ASN A 237 33.54 -7.70 -1.42
N SER A 238 32.87 -6.54 -1.47
CA SER A 238 33.09 -5.39 -0.58
C SER A 238 32.93 -5.74 0.90
N GLY A 239 33.79 -5.18 1.74
CA GLY A 239 33.67 -5.33 3.19
C GLY A 239 32.43 -4.62 3.75
N TRP A 240 31.98 -3.52 3.12
CA TRP A 240 30.71 -2.86 3.45
C TRP A 240 29.52 -3.81 3.32
N THR A 241 29.44 -4.52 2.19
CA THR A 241 28.36 -5.49 1.94
C THR A 241 28.31 -6.56 3.02
N LYS A 242 29.46 -7.14 3.38
CA LYS A 242 29.57 -8.16 4.43
C LYS A 242 29.17 -7.61 5.80
N LEU A 243 29.64 -6.41 6.15
CA LEU A 243 29.27 -5.74 7.40
C LEU A 243 27.76 -5.53 7.48
N LEU A 244 27.17 -4.95 6.44
CA LEU A 244 25.75 -4.62 6.44
C LEU A 244 24.86 -5.86 6.44
N TYR A 245 25.31 -6.99 5.87
CA TYR A 245 24.61 -8.28 5.98
C TYR A 245 24.52 -8.75 7.44
N GLU A 246 25.63 -8.72 8.18
CA GLU A 246 25.64 -9.09 9.59
C GLU A 246 24.81 -8.11 10.44
N GLU A 247 24.85 -6.82 10.15
CA GLU A 247 23.98 -5.85 10.81
C GLU A 247 22.49 -6.13 10.53
N CYS A 248 22.11 -6.39 9.27
CA CYS A 248 20.75 -6.78 8.91
C CYS A 248 20.32 -8.09 9.60
N LYS A 249 21.23 -9.05 9.81
CA LYS A 249 20.94 -10.25 10.62
C LYS A 249 20.59 -9.88 12.07
N LYS A 250 21.34 -8.95 12.69
CA LYS A 250 20.99 -8.44 14.02
C LYS A 250 19.63 -7.75 14.03
N VAL A 251 19.24 -7.05 12.97
CA VAL A 251 17.89 -6.46 12.83
C VAL A 251 16.80 -7.53 12.87
N ILE A 252 16.99 -8.65 12.16
CA ILE A 252 16.06 -9.78 12.20
C ILE A 252 16.04 -10.43 13.59
N GLU A 253 17.19 -10.64 14.22
CA GLU A 253 17.31 -11.18 15.58
C GLU A 253 16.68 -10.25 16.64
N PHE A 254 16.69 -8.93 16.40
CA PHE A 254 16.01 -7.95 17.25
C PHE A 254 14.49 -8.13 17.24
N GLY A 255 13.93 -8.63 16.13
CA GLY A 255 12.54 -9.04 16.02
C GLY A 255 11.79 -8.49 14.81
N PHE A 256 12.43 -7.71 13.94
CA PHE A 256 11.82 -7.25 12.69
C PHE A 256 11.52 -8.43 11.76
N ASP A 257 10.47 -8.31 10.96
CA ASP A 257 10.02 -9.37 10.06
C ASP A 257 10.78 -9.35 8.73
N GLY A 258 11.31 -8.19 8.32
CA GLY A 258 12.10 -8.03 7.10
C GLY A 258 12.81 -6.67 7.02
N ILE A 259 13.46 -6.42 5.88
CA ILE A 259 14.26 -5.21 5.65
C ILE A 259 13.68 -4.41 4.47
N HIS A 260 13.57 -3.10 4.65
CA HIS A 260 13.30 -2.13 3.60
C HIS A 260 14.62 -1.43 3.25
N LEU A 261 15.21 -1.81 2.10
CA LEU A 261 16.45 -1.26 1.59
C LEU A 261 16.16 0.03 0.81
N ASP A 262 16.78 1.12 1.26
CA ASP A 262 16.65 2.44 0.66
C ASP A 262 17.94 2.85 -0.07
N GLN A 263 17.78 3.76 -1.03
CA GLN A 263 18.85 4.35 -1.85
C GLN A 263 18.50 5.80 -2.22
N TYR A 264 19.41 6.53 -2.86
CA TYR A 264 19.32 7.99 -3.03
C TYR A 264 19.17 8.47 -4.49
N GLY A 265 18.93 7.55 -5.42
CA GLY A 265 18.84 7.81 -6.86
C GLY A 265 20.19 8.07 -7.54
N TYR A 266 21.30 8.06 -6.80
CA TYR A 266 22.63 8.46 -7.24
C TYR A 266 23.72 7.70 -6.44
N PRO A 267 24.92 7.43 -6.99
CA PRO A 267 25.34 7.67 -8.38
C PRO A 267 24.67 6.72 -9.37
N LYS A 268 24.46 7.16 -10.62
CA LYS A 268 24.07 6.25 -11.70
C LYS A 268 25.28 5.45 -12.20
N ASP A 269 25.04 4.48 -13.06
CA ASP A 269 26.11 3.63 -13.61
C ASP A 269 27.15 4.46 -14.36
N GLY A 270 28.41 4.36 -13.94
CA GLY A 270 29.54 5.06 -14.54
C GLY A 270 29.77 6.49 -14.03
N ASP A 271 28.86 7.05 -13.22
CA ASP A 271 29.01 8.42 -12.66
C ASP A 271 30.05 8.51 -11.53
N ALA A 272 30.41 7.36 -10.96
CA ALA A 272 31.29 7.26 -9.82
C ALA A 272 32.36 6.19 -10.03
N LEU A 273 33.31 6.14 -9.11
CA LEU A 273 34.45 5.23 -9.16
C LEU A 273 34.46 4.34 -7.91
N ALA A 274 34.88 3.09 -8.05
CA ALA A 274 35.24 2.21 -6.94
C ALA A 274 36.76 2.04 -6.91
N LEU A 275 37.33 1.93 -5.71
CA LEU A 275 38.75 1.61 -5.54
C LEU A 275 38.94 0.10 -5.59
N GLU A 276 39.60 -0.39 -6.63
CA GLU A 276 39.93 -1.80 -6.83
C GLU A 276 41.46 -1.97 -6.80
N GLY A 277 41.99 -2.49 -5.69
CA GLY A 277 43.43 -2.49 -5.41
C GLY A 277 43.95 -1.06 -5.24
N GLU A 278 44.78 -0.59 -6.17
CA GLU A 278 45.31 0.78 -6.18
C GLU A 278 44.73 1.64 -7.32
N VAL A 279 43.71 1.14 -8.03
CA VAL A 279 43.15 1.79 -9.23
C VAL A 279 41.69 2.16 -9.00
N TYR A 280 41.30 3.35 -9.48
CA TYR A 280 39.91 3.80 -9.47
C TYR A 280 39.22 3.43 -10.78
N GLU A 281 38.25 2.52 -10.70
CA GLU A 281 37.51 1.98 -11.85
C GLU A 281 36.07 2.51 -11.86
N PRO A 282 35.44 2.69 -13.03
CA PRO A 282 34.03 3.08 -13.12
C PRO A 282 33.11 2.12 -12.36
N TYR A 283 32.33 2.67 -11.43
CA TYR A 283 31.38 1.93 -10.61
C TYR A 283 30.04 1.78 -11.33
N LYS A 284 29.55 0.54 -11.41
CA LYS A 284 28.20 0.21 -11.86
C LYS A 284 27.29 -0.02 -10.65
N THR A 285 26.52 1.00 -10.29
CA THR A 285 25.60 0.98 -9.15
C THR A 285 24.50 -0.06 -9.30
N SER A 286 23.90 -0.20 -10.48
CA SER A 286 22.84 -1.19 -10.76
C SER A 286 23.31 -2.61 -10.48
N LYS A 287 24.52 -2.96 -10.95
CA LYS A 287 25.18 -4.24 -10.65
C LYS A 287 25.38 -4.44 -9.15
N GLY A 288 25.85 -3.40 -8.45
CA GLY A 288 26.03 -3.45 -7.00
C GLY A 288 24.71 -3.67 -6.25
N PHE A 289 23.64 -3.01 -6.66
CA PHE A 289 22.31 -3.23 -6.09
C PHE A 289 21.81 -4.65 -6.32
N GLU A 290 21.96 -5.19 -7.54
CA GLU A 290 21.56 -6.57 -7.84
C GLU A 290 22.32 -7.59 -6.99
N GLU A 291 23.64 -7.48 -6.93
CA GLU A 291 24.49 -8.36 -6.12
C GLU A 291 24.13 -8.27 -4.63
N PHE A 292 23.98 -7.05 -4.11
CA PHE A 292 23.68 -6.82 -2.70
C PHE A 292 22.31 -7.38 -2.32
N VAL A 293 21.25 -7.01 -3.05
CA VAL A 293 19.88 -7.35 -2.68
C VAL A 293 19.66 -8.86 -2.78
N ASN A 294 20.11 -9.49 -3.87
CA ASN A 294 19.96 -10.93 -4.05
C ASN A 294 20.82 -11.74 -3.08
N GLY A 295 22.04 -11.29 -2.80
CA GLY A 295 22.88 -11.92 -1.78
C GLY A 295 22.30 -11.80 -0.37
N LEU A 296 21.72 -10.63 -0.02
CA LEU A 296 21.09 -10.43 1.29
C LEU A 296 19.85 -11.33 1.44
N LYS A 297 19.06 -11.46 0.36
CA LYS A 297 17.90 -12.36 0.33
C LYS A 297 18.29 -13.80 0.63
N GLU A 298 19.36 -14.27 0.00
CA GLU A 298 19.88 -15.64 0.20
C GLU A 298 20.45 -15.84 1.61
N PHE A 299 21.13 -14.80 2.13
CA PHE A 299 21.73 -14.82 3.46
C PHE A 299 20.69 -14.85 4.58
N LEU A 300 19.67 -13.98 4.52
CA LEU A 300 18.66 -13.85 5.58
C LEU A 300 17.49 -14.81 5.43
N LYS A 301 17.10 -15.15 4.19
CA LYS A 301 15.85 -15.84 3.86
C LYS A 301 14.61 -15.16 4.49
N LYS A 302 14.62 -13.82 4.51
CA LYS A 302 13.54 -12.96 5.02
C LYS A 302 12.96 -12.05 3.94
N PRO A 303 11.74 -11.51 4.12
CA PRO A 303 11.17 -10.49 3.24
C PRO A 303 12.10 -9.29 3.05
N LEU A 304 12.26 -8.87 1.80
CA LEU A 304 13.02 -7.67 1.42
C LEU A 304 12.18 -6.77 0.51
N ILE A 305 12.33 -5.47 0.70
CA ILE A 305 11.86 -4.42 -0.21
C ILE A 305 13.07 -3.61 -0.63
N PHE A 306 13.07 -3.10 -1.85
CA PHE A 306 14.10 -2.21 -2.38
C PHE A 306 13.44 -0.98 -3.01
N ASN A 307 13.90 0.22 -2.64
CA ASN A 307 13.39 1.48 -3.16
C ASN A 307 13.99 1.82 -4.55
N TYR A 308 13.15 1.86 -5.57
CA TYR A 308 13.47 2.38 -6.89
C TYR A 308 13.18 3.88 -6.95
N VAL A 309 14.11 4.70 -6.44
CA VAL A 309 14.03 6.17 -6.50
C VAL A 309 13.93 6.61 -7.95
N ASP A 310 12.87 7.35 -8.24
CA ASP A 310 12.49 7.80 -9.57
C ASP A 310 12.37 6.64 -10.59
N ASN A 311 11.90 5.49 -10.10
CA ASN A 311 11.79 4.21 -10.81
C ASN A 311 13.15 3.61 -11.27
N TRP A 312 14.29 4.15 -10.84
CA TRP A 312 15.61 3.66 -11.26
C TRP A 312 16.30 2.80 -10.16
N PRO A 313 17.05 1.75 -10.53
CA PRO A 313 17.18 1.13 -11.87
C PRO A 313 16.02 0.18 -12.18
N SER A 314 15.18 0.57 -13.13
CA SER A 314 13.90 -0.06 -13.40
C SER A 314 14.03 -1.50 -13.91
N GLU A 315 15.11 -1.78 -14.64
CA GLU A 315 15.46 -3.05 -15.24
C GLU A 315 15.65 -4.18 -14.20
N LEU A 316 16.10 -3.83 -12.99
CA LEU A 316 16.30 -4.81 -11.93
C LEU A 316 15.00 -5.34 -11.33
N GLN A 317 13.84 -4.72 -11.61
CA GLN A 317 12.55 -5.16 -11.08
C GLN A 317 12.20 -6.61 -11.46
N SER A 318 12.75 -7.11 -12.56
CA SER A 318 12.58 -8.49 -13.00
C SER A 318 13.54 -9.48 -12.33
N SER A 319 14.71 -9.02 -11.85
CA SER A 319 15.77 -9.88 -11.33
C SER A 319 15.96 -9.82 -9.82
N LEU A 320 15.52 -8.74 -9.15
CA LEU A 320 15.62 -8.64 -7.69
C LEU A 320 14.62 -9.58 -7.01
N LYS A 321 15.14 -10.36 -6.05
CA LYS A 321 14.36 -11.28 -5.20
C LYS A 321 13.68 -10.56 -4.01
N THR A 322 13.02 -9.43 -4.28
CA THR A 322 12.16 -8.69 -3.33
C THR A 322 10.72 -9.16 -3.39
N GLU A 323 9.92 -8.90 -2.36
CA GLU A 323 8.51 -9.33 -2.32
C GLU A 323 7.58 -8.43 -3.14
N VAL A 324 7.94 -7.15 -3.24
CA VAL A 324 7.15 -6.09 -3.89
C VAL A 324 8.09 -5.19 -4.69
N VAL A 325 7.52 -4.36 -5.57
CA VAL A 325 8.25 -3.25 -6.22
C VAL A 325 7.89 -1.97 -5.48
N TYR A 326 8.87 -1.27 -4.91
CA TYR A 326 8.63 0.00 -4.21
C TYR A 326 9.25 1.14 -5.01
N ILE A 327 8.45 2.11 -5.43
CA ILE A 327 8.90 3.24 -6.26
C ILE A 327 8.66 4.52 -5.48
N GLU A 328 9.71 5.33 -5.34
CA GLU A 328 9.61 6.70 -4.85
C GLU A 328 9.66 7.67 -6.04
N PRO A 329 8.50 8.15 -6.53
CA PRO A 329 8.44 8.99 -7.73
C PRO A 329 8.93 10.43 -7.50
N TRP A 330 9.84 10.90 -8.35
CA TRP A 330 10.31 12.29 -8.38
C TRP A 330 9.90 12.99 -9.67
N GLU A 331 10.75 12.96 -10.69
CA GLU A 331 10.55 13.62 -11.97
C GLU A 331 10.00 12.67 -13.04
N CYS A 332 10.11 11.34 -12.84
CA CYS A 332 9.73 10.34 -13.83
C CYS A 332 8.21 10.26 -14.09
N CYS A 333 7.39 10.78 -13.17
CA CYS A 333 5.93 10.74 -13.29
C CYS A 333 5.25 11.99 -12.73
N PRO A 334 5.25 13.10 -13.50
CA PRO A 334 4.74 14.39 -13.04
C PRO A 334 3.21 14.46 -13.00
N THR A 335 2.48 13.59 -13.70
CA THR A 335 1.01 13.58 -13.72
C THR A 335 0.41 12.22 -13.35
N LEU A 336 -0.90 12.18 -13.09
CA LEU A 336 -1.63 10.93 -12.83
C LEU A 336 -1.52 9.93 -13.99
N LYS A 337 -1.32 10.40 -15.23
CA LYS A 337 -1.07 9.53 -16.39
C LYS A 337 0.22 8.76 -16.23
N GLU A 338 1.34 9.46 -15.98
CA GLU A 338 2.62 8.78 -15.81
C GLU A 338 2.67 7.95 -14.53
N LEU A 339 1.94 8.33 -13.46
CA LEU A 339 1.78 7.47 -12.28
C LEU A 339 1.06 6.15 -12.63
N SER A 340 0.01 6.21 -13.44
CA SER A 340 -0.69 5.01 -13.90
C SER A 340 0.23 4.13 -14.76
N GLN A 341 0.97 4.74 -15.69
CA GLN A 341 1.91 4.05 -16.58
C GLN A 341 3.03 3.36 -15.79
N VAL A 342 3.73 4.10 -14.91
CA VAL A 342 4.85 3.55 -14.14
C VAL A 342 4.41 2.39 -13.24
N THR A 343 3.21 2.49 -12.66
CA THR A 343 2.61 1.42 -11.84
C THR A 343 2.38 0.17 -12.69
N ARG A 344 1.68 0.27 -13.82
CA ARG A 344 1.38 -0.88 -14.69
C ARG A 344 2.64 -1.50 -15.28
N GLU A 345 3.59 -0.68 -15.72
CA GLU A 345 4.86 -1.14 -16.28
C GLU A 345 5.72 -1.87 -15.24
N ALA A 346 5.80 -1.35 -14.01
CA ALA A 346 6.53 -1.98 -12.93
C ALA A 346 5.93 -3.35 -12.56
N ARG A 347 4.59 -3.44 -12.52
CA ARG A 347 3.88 -4.70 -12.30
C ARG A 347 4.18 -5.70 -13.41
N LYS A 348 4.11 -5.28 -14.68
CA LYS A 348 4.42 -6.12 -15.84
C LYS A 348 5.87 -6.60 -15.82
N ARG A 349 6.82 -5.70 -15.60
CA ARG A 349 8.27 -5.98 -15.62
C ARG A 349 8.69 -6.94 -14.50
N SER A 350 8.07 -6.83 -13.33
CA SER A 350 8.36 -7.67 -12.17
C SER A 350 7.67 -9.03 -12.17
N GLY A 351 6.89 -9.36 -13.21
CA GLY A 351 6.14 -10.61 -13.28
C GLY A 351 4.91 -10.66 -12.39
N GLY A 352 4.31 -9.49 -12.12
CA GLY A 352 3.03 -9.38 -11.39
C GLY A 352 3.13 -8.92 -9.94
N LYS A 353 4.32 -8.55 -9.43
CA LYS A 353 4.43 -8.01 -8.06
C LYS A 353 3.67 -6.68 -7.97
N THR A 354 2.92 -6.49 -6.88
CA THR A 354 2.21 -5.22 -6.63
C THR A 354 3.23 -4.08 -6.47
N PRO A 355 3.13 -3.01 -7.29
CA PRO A 355 3.90 -1.80 -7.08
C PRO A 355 3.34 -1.00 -5.90
N ILE A 356 4.23 -0.57 -5.00
CA ILE A 356 3.96 0.37 -3.92
C ILE A 356 4.59 1.71 -4.31
N ILE A 357 3.77 2.74 -4.41
CA ILE A 357 4.17 4.09 -4.84
C ILE A 357 4.24 4.99 -3.61
N ALA A 358 5.42 5.52 -3.30
CA ALA A 358 5.61 6.53 -2.25
C ALA A 358 5.28 7.93 -2.78
N GLY A 359 4.02 8.15 -3.15
CA GLY A 359 3.55 9.40 -3.73
C GLY A 359 3.21 10.44 -2.66
N TYR A 360 4.12 11.38 -2.39
CA TYR A 360 3.93 12.43 -1.38
C TYR A 360 3.01 13.56 -1.86
N ILE A 361 1.87 13.72 -1.18
CA ILE A 361 0.87 14.75 -1.50
C ILE A 361 0.63 15.60 -0.27
N ASN A 362 0.54 16.92 -0.43
CA ASN A 362 0.19 17.80 0.67
C ASN A 362 -1.20 17.42 1.22
N HIS A 363 -1.30 17.22 2.53
CA HIS A 363 -2.53 16.79 3.20
C HIS A 363 -3.73 17.74 3.01
N ASN A 364 -3.49 18.99 2.60
CA ASN A 364 -4.56 19.94 2.31
C ASN A 364 -5.16 19.77 0.91
N PHE A 365 -4.60 18.90 0.07
CA PHE A 365 -5.06 18.68 -1.31
C PHE A 365 -5.90 17.40 -1.40
N THR A 366 -7.09 17.43 -0.78
CA THR A 366 -8.03 16.29 -0.69
C THR A 366 -8.32 15.67 -2.05
N GLU A 367 -8.62 16.49 -3.05
CA GLU A 367 -8.94 16.04 -4.41
C GLU A 367 -7.74 15.34 -5.06
N SER A 368 -6.53 15.86 -4.81
CA SER A 368 -5.29 15.25 -5.30
C SER A 368 -5.03 13.91 -4.65
N ILE A 369 -5.33 13.76 -3.35
CA ILE A 369 -5.23 12.50 -2.61
C ILE A 369 -6.19 11.47 -3.20
N LEU A 370 -7.49 11.78 -3.25
CA LEU A 370 -8.52 10.85 -3.69
C LEU A 370 -8.36 10.43 -5.16
N LEU A 371 -8.01 11.37 -6.04
CA LEU A 371 -7.76 11.06 -7.45
C LEU A 371 -6.46 10.26 -7.64
N SER A 372 -5.43 10.50 -6.83
CA SER A 372 -4.19 9.70 -6.89
C SER A 372 -4.42 8.28 -6.39
N ASP A 373 -5.19 8.09 -5.31
CA ASP A 373 -5.51 6.76 -4.79
C ASP A 373 -6.38 5.99 -5.79
N ALA A 374 -7.43 6.61 -6.31
CA ALA A 374 -8.25 6.03 -7.37
C ALA A 374 -7.39 5.63 -8.58
N THR A 375 -6.38 6.46 -8.91
CA THR A 375 -5.49 6.18 -10.02
C THR A 375 -4.61 4.98 -9.77
N ILE A 376 -3.87 5.00 -8.67
CA ILE A 376 -2.87 3.99 -8.35
C ILE A 376 -3.55 2.64 -8.09
N PHE A 377 -4.70 2.62 -7.41
CA PHE A 377 -5.46 1.40 -7.17
C PHE A 377 -6.05 0.85 -8.47
N SER A 378 -6.62 1.69 -9.34
CA SER A 378 -7.13 1.27 -10.66
C SER A 378 -6.02 0.78 -11.60
N SER A 379 -4.78 1.24 -11.41
CA SER A 379 -3.56 0.71 -12.06
C SER A 379 -3.01 -0.57 -11.40
N ALA A 380 -3.71 -1.11 -10.42
CA ALA A 380 -3.35 -2.31 -9.67
C ALA A 380 -2.04 -2.18 -8.86
N GLY A 381 -1.79 -0.98 -8.33
CA GLY A 381 -0.74 -0.68 -7.33
C GLY A 381 -1.33 -0.27 -5.98
N GLN A 382 -0.46 0.18 -5.07
CA GLN A 382 -0.83 0.71 -3.76
C GLN A 382 -0.02 1.99 -3.46
N ARG A 383 -0.62 2.98 -2.78
CA ARG A 383 0.08 4.21 -2.38
C ARG A 383 0.52 4.16 -0.92
N LEU A 384 1.82 4.27 -0.65
CA LEU A 384 2.31 4.47 0.72
C LEU A 384 1.96 5.90 1.16
N GLU A 385 0.96 6.03 2.02
CA GLU A 385 0.47 7.34 2.48
C GLU A 385 0.10 7.35 3.98
N LEU A 386 -0.39 6.23 4.54
CA LEU A 386 -0.88 6.17 5.91
C LEU A 386 0.20 5.65 6.87
N GLY A 387 0.30 6.30 8.02
CA GLY A 387 1.23 5.91 9.06
C GLY A 387 0.92 6.59 10.39
N GLU A 388 1.56 6.10 11.45
CA GLU A 388 1.27 6.52 12.83
C GLU A 388 -0.25 6.63 13.12
N TYR A 389 -0.66 7.30 14.20
CA TYR A 389 -2.09 7.53 14.44
C TYR A 389 -2.58 8.74 13.63
N ARG A 390 -3.46 8.50 12.65
CA ARG A 390 -4.12 9.53 11.81
C ARG A 390 -3.13 10.42 11.03
N ARG A 391 -1.95 9.93 10.63
CA ARG A 391 -1.03 10.72 9.82
C ARG A 391 -1.06 10.31 8.36
N LEU A 392 -1.06 11.32 7.50
CA LEU A 392 -0.87 11.20 6.06
C LEU A 392 0.53 11.71 5.72
N LEU A 393 1.29 10.95 4.96
CA LEU A 393 2.62 11.32 4.52
C LEU A 393 2.56 12.38 3.42
N THR A 394 3.32 13.47 3.59
CA THR A 394 3.31 14.62 2.67
C THR A 394 4.68 14.94 2.09
N GLY A 395 5.73 14.19 2.45
CA GLY A 395 7.09 14.40 1.93
C GLY A 395 8.05 13.28 2.30
N PRO A 396 9.29 13.35 1.78
CA PRO A 396 10.26 12.26 1.87
C PRO A 396 10.87 12.10 3.27
N TYR A 397 10.81 13.12 4.13
CA TYR A 397 11.30 13.02 5.50
C TYR A 397 10.13 12.76 6.46
N PHE A 398 9.76 11.48 6.55
CA PHE A 398 8.54 11.02 7.22
C PHE A 398 8.34 11.53 8.65
N PRO A 399 9.39 11.72 9.49
CA PRO A 399 9.21 12.20 10.86
C PRO A 399 8.58 13.59 10.98
N ASN A 400 8.73 14.45 9.97
CA ASN A 400 8.22 15.82 9.98
C ASN A 400 7.29 16.14 8.81
N ASP A 401 7.39 15.43 7.70
CA ASP A 401 6.61 15.71 6.49
C ASP A 401 5.29 14.93 6.51
N TYR A 402 4.40 15.29 7.43
CA TYR A 402 3.09 14.68 7.55
C TYR A 402 1.98 15.71 7.82
N GLY A 403 0.77 15.35 7.46
CA GLY A 403 -0.47 16.01 7.88
C GLY A 403 -1.33 15.11 8.75
N ILE A 404 -2.40 15.66 9.30
CA ILE A 404 -3.41 14.91 10.04
C ILE A 404 -4.58 14.59 9.12
N VAL A 405 -5.01 13.33 9.10
CA VAL A 405 -6.22 12.90 8.40
C VAL A 405 -7.42 13.40 9.20
N ASP A 406 -8.13 14.40 8.66
CA ASP A 406 -9.39 14.88 9.22
C ASP A 406 -10.53 13.87 9.01
N GLU A 407 -11.70 14.12 9.58
CA GLU A 407 -12.81 13.17 9.54
C GLU A 407 -13.39 12.97 8.15
N LYS A 408 -13.46 14.03 7.33
CA LYS A 408 -14.02 13.95 5.97
C LYS A 408 -13.12 13.07 5.11
N LEU A 409 -11.81 13.35 5.12
CA LEU A 409 -10.85 12.54 4.39
C LEU A 409 -10.79 11.11 4.94
N ALA A 410 -10.86 10.92 6.26
CA ALA A 410 -10.84 9.59 6.88
C ALA A 410 -11.96 8.67 6.37
N VAL A 411 -13.17 9.20 6.16
CA VAL A 411 -14.32 8.44 5.63
C VAL A 411 -14.07 7.99 4.20
N HIS A 412 -13.60 8.90 3.33
CA HIS A 412 -13.28 8.55 1.94
C HIS A 412 -12.15 7.52 1.84
N LEU A 413 -11.05 7.74 2.57
CA LEU A 413 -9.93 6.81 2.59
C LEU A 413 -10.35 5.43 3.11
N LEU A 414 -11.17 5.38 4.17
CA LEU A 414 -11.63 4.09 4.69
C LEU A 414 -12.44 3.33 3.62
N SER A 415 -13.35 4.04 2.94
CA SER A 415 -14.15 3.47 1.84
C SER A 415 -13.28 2.98 0.67
N TYR A 416 -12.25 3.73 0.29
CA TYR A 416 -11.30 3.34 -0.76
C TYR A 416 -10.50 2.09 -0.41
N TYR A 417 -9.97 2.03 0.81
CA TYR A 417 -9.21 0.88 1.29
C TYR A 417 -10.10 -0.36 1.48
N ASP A 418 -11.35 -0.19 1.97
CA ASP A 418 -12.34 -1.27 2.04
C ASP A 418 -12.77 -1.76 0.64
N PHE A 419 -12.96 -0.86 -0.33
CA PHE A 419 -13.26 -1.21 -1.72
C PHE A 419 -12.11 -2.02 -2.34
N PHE A 420 -10.88 -1.53 -2.20
CA PHE A 420 -9.68 -2.21 -2.70
C PHE A 420 -9.48 -3.58 -2.04
N ALA A 421 -9.74 -3.70 -0.73
CA ALA A 421 -9.68 -4.97 -0.01
C ALA A 421 -10.79 -5.95 -0.46
N ARG A 422 -12.04 -5.50 -0.59
CA ARG A 422 -13.18 -6.34 -0.98
C ARG A 422 -12.99 -6.98 -2.35
N TYR A 423 -12.50 -6.20 -3.31
CA TYR A 423 -12.38 -6.61 -4.71
C TYR A 423 -10.95 -7.02 -5.08
N ARG A 424 -10.10 -7.31 -4.09
CA ARG A 424 -8.66 -7.51 -4.30
C ARG A 424 -8.30 -8.50 -5.39
N ASP A 425 -9.07 -9.58 -5.58
CA ASP A 425 -8.84 -10.57 -6.65
C ASP A 425 -8.82 -9.95 -8.05
N LEU A 426 -9.65 -8.93 -8.30
CA LEU A 426 -9.76 -8.28 -9.60
C LEU A 426 -8.53 -7.42 -9.86
N PHE A 427 -8.00 -6.76 -8.83
CA PHE A 427 -6.72 -6.05 -8.90
C PHE A 427 -5.51 -6.99 -9.02
N GLU A 428 -5.71 -8.31 -8.91
CA GLU A 428 -4.69 -9.30 -9.28
C GLU A 428 -4.81 -9.80 -10.73
N GLY A 429 -5.85 -9.37 -11.45
CA GLY A 429 -6.09 -9.72 -12.85
C GLY A 429 -5.18 -9.01 -13.85
N GLU A 430 -5.33 -9.40 -15.12
CA GLU A 430 -4.69 -8.75 -16.26
C GLU A 430 -5.30 -7.36 -16.48
N PHE A 431 -4.46 -6.33 -16.52
CA PHE A 431 -4.88 -5.00 -16.94
C PHE A 431 -4.98 -4.95 -18.47
N LYS A 432 -6.17 -4.64 -18.99
CA LYS A 432 -6.42 -4.45 -20.42
C LYS A 432 -6.64 -2.97 -20.72
N LEU A 433 -5.83 -2.45 -21.63
CA LEU A 433 -6.00 -1.10 -22.16
C LEU A 433 -7.16 -1.10 -23.17
N ILE A 434 -8.07 -0.14 -23.03
CA ILE A 434 -9.19 0.03 -23.95
C ILE A 434 -8.91 1.25 -24.84
N GLU A 435 -8.24 1.04 -25.98
CA GLU A 435 -7.83 2.15 -26.87
C GLU A 435 -9.02 3.01 -27.33
N ASN A 436 -10.15 2.38 -27.65
CA ASN A 436 -11.40 3.04 -28.04
C ASN A 436 -12.35 3.26 -26.85
N ALA A 437 -11.83 3.71 -25.70
CA ALA A 437 -12.65 3.93 -24.49
C ALA A 437 -13.88 4.83 -24.73
N CYS A 438 -13.78 5.78 -25.65
CA CYS A 438 -14.88 6.68 -26.03
C CYS A 438 -16.06 5.99 -26.73
N GLU A 439 -15.86 4.79 -27.30
CA GLU A 439 -16.93 3.97 -27.87
C GLU A 439 -17.70 3.20 -26.77
N ILE A 440 -17.06 2.98 -25.62
CA ILE A 440 -17.71 2.36 -24.45
C ILE A 440 -18.47 3.41 -23.65
N VAL A 441 -17.84 4.54 -23.35
CA VAL A 441 -18.43 5.63 -22.56
C VAL A 441 -18.13 6.95 -23.24
N GLU A 442 -19.15 7.79 -23.41
CA GLU A 442 -18.94 9.12 -23.98
C GLU A 442 -17.93 9.92 -23.14
N ASN A 443 -17.03 10.65 -23.81
CA ASN A 443 -15.98 11.45 -23.18
C ASN A 443 -14.94 10.65 -22.36
N ALA A 444 -14.81 9.35 -22.61
CA ALA A 444 -13.81 8.51 -21.93
C ALA A 444 -12.50 8.31 -22.70
N THR A 445 -11.44 7.98 -21.96
CA THR A 445 -10.07 7.75 -22.46
C THR A 445 -9.46 6.48 -21.87
N ALA A 446 -8.48 5.91 -22.58
CA ALA A 446 -7.73 4.71 -22.18
C ALA A 446 -6.71 4.97 -21.06
N GLU A 447 -6.32 6.24 -20.91
CA GLU A 447 -5.35 6.73 -19.95
C GLU A 447 -5.94 7.92 -19.17
N PRO A 448 -5.40 8.27 -18.00
CA PRO A 448 -5.78 9.49 -17.29
C PRO A 448 -5.58 10.73 -18.16
N GLU A 449 -6.66 11.47 -18.42
CA GLU A 449 -6.66 12.73 -19.16
C GLU A 449 -7.56 13.76 -18.48
N ALA A 450 -7.14 15.03 -18.51
CA ALA A 450 -7.89 16.13 -17.92
C ALA A 450 -9.26 16.29 -18.61
N ASP A 451 -10.31 16.55 -17.84
CA ASP A 451 -11.69 16.71 -18.32
C ASP A 451 -12.33 15.46 -18.96
N LYS A 452 -11.81 14.26 -18.65
CA LYS A 452 -12.25 12.97 -19.20
C LYS A 452 -12.65 11.96 -18.12
N ILE A 453 -13.34 10.89 -18.53
CA ILE A 453 -13.49 9.69 -17.71
C ILE A 453 -12.38 8.72 -18.11
N TRP A 454 -11.56 8.26 -17.18
CA TRP A 454 -10.60 7.21 -17.48
C TRP A 454 -11.21 5.84 -17.21
N LEU A 455 -11.13 4.95 -18.21
CA LEU A 455 -11.51 3.55 -18.07
C LEU A 455 -10.29 2.66 -17.85
N SER A 456 -10.36 1.80 -16.84
CA SER A 456 -9.46 0.66 -16.72
C SER A 456 -10.25 -0.64 -16.63
N PHE A 457 -9.70 -1.69 -17.25
CA PHE A 457 -10.32 -3.01 -17.28
C PHE A 457 -9.37 -4.02 -16.65
N LEU A 458 -9.85 -4.71 -15.62
CA LEU A 458 -9.11 -5.76 -14.94
C LEU A 458 -9.83 -7.09 -15.15
N ASP A 459 -9.13 -8.07 -15.71
CA ASP A 459 -9.69 -9.37 -16.09
C ASP A 459 -8.97 -10.53 -15.37
N THR A 460 -9.72 -11.36 -14.67
CA THR A 460 -9.18 -12.57 -14.02
C THR A 460 -9.46 -13.84 -14.83
N GLY A 461 -10.15 -13.74 -15.97
CA GLY A 461 -10.72 -14.83 -16.75
C GLY A 461 -11.99 -15.43 -16.14
N LYS A 462 -12.32 -15.08 -14.89
CA LYS A 462 -13.50 -15.57 -14.15
C LYS A 462 -14.45 -14.45 -13.71
N ALA A 463 -13.96 -13.22 -13.70
CA ALA A 463 -14.66 -12.01 -13.37
C ALA A 463 -13.86 -10.83 -13.89
N CYS A 464 -14.54 -9.73 -14.20
CA CYS A 464 -13.92 -8.49 -14.66
C CYS A 464 -14.36 -7.30 -13.80
N LEU A 465 -13.48 -6.32 -13.66
CA LEU A 465 -13.80 -5.01 -13.08
C LEU A 465 -13.54 -3.93 -14.12
N VAL A 466 -14.58 -3.18 -14.47
CA VAL A 466 -14.45 -1.96 -15.28
C VAL A 466 -14.45 -0.78 -14.32
N ASN A 467 -13.30 -0.17 -14.06
CA ASN A 467 -13.24 1.05 -13.25
C ASN A 467 -13.45 2.28 -14.13
N LEU A 468 -14.17 3.25 -13.58
CA LEU A 468 -14.33 4.59 -14.11
C LEU A 468 -13.75 5.56 -13.08
N VAL A 469 -12.67 6.26 -13.45
CA VAL A 469 -12.10 7.33 -12.63
C VAL A 469 -12.45 8.68 -13.26
N ASN A 470 -13.03 9.57 -12.48
CA ASN A 470 -13.61 10.82 -12.97
C ASN A 470 -12.60 11.98 -12.93
N TYR A 471 -12.19 12.46 -14.09
CA TYR A 471 -11.42 13.69 -14.22
C TYR A 471 -12.21 14.81 -14.91
N VAL A 472 -13.53 14.64 -15.12
CA VAL A 472 -14.37 15.69 -15.72
C VAL A 472 -14.38 16.91 -14.80
N GLY A 473 -14.07 18.09 -15.35
CA GLY A 473 -13.88 19.32 -14.57
C GLY A 473 -12.50 19.47 -13.91
N VAL A 474 -11.62 18.47 -13.99
CA VAL A 474 -10.25 18.52 -13.48
C VAL A 474 -9.32 19.11 -14.55
N LYS A 475 -8.79 20.32 -14.31
CA LYS A 475 -8.08 21.12 -15.34
C LYS A 475 -6.64 20.69 -15.62
N GLN A 476 -6.00 20.02 -14.68
CA GLN A 476 -4.62 19.53 -14.76
C GLN A 476 -4.52 18.24 -13.95
N LEU A 477 -3.59 17.35 -14.28
CA LEU A 477 -3.41 16.10 -13.55
C LEU A 477 -2.06 16.00 -12.82
N ASN A 478 -1.40 17.14 -12.53
CA ASN A 478 -0.22 17.13 -11.68
C ASN A 478 -0.64 16.85 -10.22
N TRP A 479 -0.41 15.60 -9.80
CA TRP A 479 -0.85 15.06 -8.52
C TRP A 479 -0.17 15.68 -7.30
N LYS A 480 0.98 16.34 -7.48
CA LYS A 480 1.69 17.09 -6.41
C LYS A 480 1.07 18.47 -6.16
N ARG A 481 0.18 18.94 -7.04
CA ARG A 481 -0.53 20.23 -6.92
C ARG A 481 -1.97 20.01 -6.47
N SER A 482 -2.62 21.05 -5.95
CA SER A 482 -4.06 21.03 -5.68
C SER A 482 -4.82 20.80 -6.99
N LEU A 483 -5.57 19.71 -7.06
CA LEU A 483 -6.51 19.43 -8.13
C LEU A 483 -7.87 20.06 -7.82
N THR A 484 -8.68 20.29 -8.85
CA THR A 484 -10.07 20.73 -8.67
C THR A 484 -10.96 19.52 -8.44
N CYS A 485 -12.04 19.70 -7.67
CA CYS A 485 -13.04 18.65 -7.48
C CYS A 485 -13.63 18.27 -8.85
N PRO A 486 -13.71 16.97 -9.17
CA PRO A 486 -14.37 16.53 -10.38
C PRO A 486 -15.87 16.88 -10.34
N LYS A 487 -16.46 17.09 -11.50
CA LYS A 487 -17.90 17.26 -11.64
C LYS A 487 -18.57 15.90 -11.48
N GLU A 488 -19.45 15.75 -10.50
CA GLU A 488 -20.26 14.56 -10.34
C GLU A 488 -21.14 14.32 -11.57
N LEU A 489 -21.15 13.08 -12.04
CA LEU A 489 -21.94 12.61 -13.17
C LEU A 489 -22.98 11.61 -12.68
N THR A 490 -24.17 11.63 -13.27
CA THR A 490 -25.25 10.68 -13.00
C THR A 490 -25.64 9.98 -14.28
N ASP A 491 -26.18 8.77 -14.16
CA ASP A 491 -26.69 7.98 -15.28
C ASP A 491 -25.68 7.87 -16.44
N VAL A 492 -24.44 7.49 -16.11
CA VAL A 492 -23.37 7.32 -17.09
C VAL A 492 -23.58 5.99 -17.82
N ASP A 493 -23.95 6.07 -19.09
CA ASP A 493 -24.15 4.89 -19.94
C ASP A 493 -22.82 4.30 -20.43
N LEU A 494 -22.74 2.97 -20.39
CA LEU A 494 -21.63 2.20 -20.93
C LEU A 494 -22.16 1.18 -21.93
N VAL A 495 -21.40 0.95 -23.01
CA VAL A 495 -21.58 -0.19 -23.90
C VAL A 495 -20.33 -1.05 -23.83
N ILE A 496 -20.36 -2.10 -22.99
CA ILE A 496 -19.23 -3.01 -22.82
C ILE A 496 -19.24 -4.03 -23.97
N PRO A 497 -18.23 -4.05 -24.85
CA PRO A 497 -18.20 -4.97 -25.98
C PRO A 497 -18.15 -6.44 -25.54
N PHE A 498 -18.75 -7.34 -26.32
CA PHE A 498 -18.81 -8.77 -26.00
C PHE A 498 -17.42 -9.39 -25.87
N GLU A 499 -16.48 -8.96 -26.70
CA GLU A 499 -15.09 -9.42 -26.75
C GLU A 499 -14.28 -9.12 -25.49
N LEU A 500 -14.71 -8.14 -24.67
CA LEU A 500 -14.05 -7.87 -23.39
C LEU A 500 -14.44 -8.88 -22.31
N ILE A 501 -15.55 -9.59 -22.48
CA ILE A 501 -16.05 -10.57 -21.51
C ILE A 501 -15.66 -11.97 -21.95
N SER A 502 -14.73 -12.59 -21.23
CA SER A 502 -14.13 -13.89 -21.54
C SER A 502 -14.99 -15.11 -21.14
N PHE A 503 -16.21 -14.88 -20.65
CA PHE A 503 -17.11 -15.91 -20.13
C PHE A 503 -18.57 -15.71 -20.54
N ASN A 504 -19.35 -16.79 -20.50
CA ASN A 504 -20.76 -16.79 -20.90
C ASN A 504 -21.69 -16.32 -19.77
N ASN A 505 -22.88 -15.84 -20.14
CA ASN A 505 -23.95 -15.42 -19.24
C ASN A 505 -23.49 -14.42 -18.16
N PRO A 506 -22.92 -13.26 -18.54
CA PRO A 506 -22.47 -12.29 -17.56
C PRO A 506 -23.63 -11.64 -16.81
N ARG A 507 -23.40 -11.36 -15.53
CA ARG A 507 -24.22 -10.50 -14.67
C ARG A 507 -23.41 -9.28 -14.27
N PHE A 508 -24.08 -8.15 -14.17
CA PHE A 508 -23.46 -6.83 -14.00
C PHE A 508 -23.87 -6.24 -12.65
N TYR A 509 -22.89 -5.71 -11.94
CA TYR A 509 -23.08 -5.13 -10.62
C TYR A 509 -22.38 -3.78 -10.55
N PHE A 510 -23.09 -2.77 -10.06
CA PHE A 510 -22.52 -1.48 -9.71
C PHE A 510 -21.89 -1.55 -8.32
N ALA A 511 -20.68 -1.02 -8.20
CA ALA A 511 -20.02 -0.74 -6.94
C ALA A 511 -19.24 0.57 -7.06
N SER A 512 -18.98 1.25 -5.95
CA SER A 512 -18.22 2.50 -5.94
C SER A 512 -17.45 2.66 -4.64
N ALA A 513 -16.21 3.12 -4.76
CA ALA A 513 -15.41 3.52 -3.61
C ALA A 513 -15.95 4.81 -2.96
N ASP A 514 -16.86 5.51 -3.61
CA ASP A 514 -17.59 6.69 -3.11
C ASP A 514 -18.91 6.30 -2.41
N GLY A 515 -18.94 5.17 -1.69
CA GLY A 515 -20.01 4.84 -0.75
C GLY A 515 -20.90 3.65 -1.09
N GLN A 516 -20.76 3.01 -2.27
CA GLN A 516 -21.49 1.79 -2.62
C GLN A 516 -20.55 0.58 -2.70
N ILE A 517 -19.99 0.16 -1.55
CA ILE A 517 -19.00 -0.92 -1.48
C ILE A 517 -19.64 -2.31 -1.73
N GLU A 518 -20.88 -2.56 -1.28
CA GLU A 518 -21.58 -3.81 -1.63
C GLU A 518 -21.99 -3.77 -3.11
N PRO A 519 -21.70 -4.83 -3.91
CA PRO A 519 -22.07 -4.85 -5.32
C PRO A 519 -23.60 -4.95 -5.45
N LYS A 520 -24.21 -3.99 -6.13
CA LYS A 520 -25.64 -3.97 -6.45
C LYS A 520 -25.87 -4.38 -7.89
N GLU A 521 -26.66 -5.42 -8.10
CA GLU A 521 -26.99 -5.86 -9.45
C GLU A 521 -27.71 -4.75 -10.22
N ILE A 522 -27.34 -4.56 -11.48
CA ILE A 522 -27.94 -3.57 -12.38
C ILE A 522 -28.53 -4.24 -13.61
N PRO A 523 -29.63 -3.70 -14.17
CA PRO A 523 -30.20 -4.22 -15.40
C PRO A 523 -29.22 -4.05 -16.57
N VAL A 524 -29.23 -5.03 -17.47
CA VAL A 524 -28.42 -5.01 -18.70
C VAL A 524 -29.32 -5.10 -19.92
N LYS A 525 -29.08 -4.23 -20.90
CA LYS A 525 -29.69 -4.30 -22.22
C LYS A 525 -28.67 -4.87 -23.20
N ILE A 526 -28.99 -6.01 -23.80
CA ILE A 526 -28.13 -6.62 -24.82
C ILE A 526 -28.34 -5.87 -26.13
N LEU A 527 -27.26 -5.31 -26.68
CA LEU A 527 -27.21 -4.66 -27.99
C LEU A 527 -26.58 -5.61 -29.02
N HIS A 528 -26.45 -5.15 -30.26
CA HIS A 528 -25.87 -5.96 -31.34
C HIS A 528 -24.36 -6.22 -31.16
N ASN A 529 -23.65 -5.32 -30.48
CA ASN A 529 -22.19 -5.32 -30.32
C ASN A 529 -21.71 -5.29 -28.86
N GLY A 530 -22.61 -5.36 -27.88
CA GLY A 530 -22.20 -5.26 -26.48
C GLY A 530 -23.35 -5.26 -25.47
N TYR A 531 -22.96 -5.15 -24.21
CA TYR A 531 -23.85 -5.03 -23.06
C TYR A 531 -23.98 -3.56 -22.67
N ASN A 532 -25.18 -3.02 -22.77
CA ASN A 532 -25.46 -1.67 -22.29
C ASN A 532 -25.92 -1.70 -20.83
N VAL A 533 -25.21 -0.94 -20.01
CA VAL A 533 -25.45 -0.77 -18.57
C VAL A 533 -25.30 0.70 -18.20
N THR A 534 -25.94 1.11 -17.11
CA THR A 534 -25.89 2.49 -16.63
C THR A 534 -25.28 2.51 -15.23
N VAL A 535 -24.23 3.31 -15.06
CA VAL A 535 -23.64 3.64 -13.75
C VAL A 535 -24.49 4.76 -13.13
N PRO A 536 -25.14 4.53 -11.97
CA PRO A 536 -26.07 5.52 -11.40
C PRO A 536 -25.39 6.84 -11.03
N TYR A 537 -24.16 6.78 -10.52
CA TYR A 537 -23.37 7.96 -10.21
C TYR A 537 -21.86 7.68 -10.34
N LEU A 538 -21.12 8.73 -10.65
CA LEU A 538 -19.66 8.76 -10.71
C LEU A 538 -19.18 10.09 -10.13
N HIS A 539 -18.63 10.05 -8.91
CA HIS A 539 -18.01 11.21 -8.27
C HIS A 539 -16.50 11.21 -8.50
N TYR A 540 -15.76 10.29 -7.87
CA TYR A 540 -14.33 10.07 -8.10
C TYR A 540 -14.07 8.71 -8.75
N TRP A 541 -14.62 7.64 -8.19
CA TRP A 541 -14.32 6.27 -8.57
C TRP A 541 -15.52 5.33 -8.41
N SER A 542 -16.05 4.93 -9.56
CA SER A 542 -17.11 3.92 -9.67
C SER A 542 -16.63 2.72 -10.48
N SER A 543 -17.32 1.60 -10.38
CA SER A 543 -16.96 0.39 -11.12
C SER A 543 -18.17 -0.46 -11.48
N ILE A 544 -18.03 -1.18 -12.58
CA ILE A 544 -18.90 -2.29 -12.96
C ILE A 544 -18.16 -3.60 -12.73
N LEU A 545 -18.64 -4.39 -11.78
CA LEU A 545 -18.24 -5.77 -11.58
C LEU A 545 -19.04 -6.66 -12.52
N VAL A 546 -18.33 -7.48 -13.31
CA VAL A 546 -18.93 -8.48 -14.19
C VAL A 546 -18.53 -9.87 -13.72
N VAL A 547 -19.51 -10.73 -13.46
CA VAL A 547 -19.30 -12.12 -13.04
C VAL A 547 -20.18 -13.07 -13.85
N PRO A 548 -19.78 -14.33 -14.07
CA PRO A 548 -20.66 -15.31 -14.71
C PRO A 548 -21.87 -15.59 -13.82
N ALA A 549 -23.04 -15.80 -14.43
CA ALA A 549 -24.16 -16.39 -13.73
C ALA A 549 -23.75 -17.76 -13.16
N LYS A 550 -24.15 -18.05 -11.92
CA LYS A 550 -23.98 -19.39 -11.37
C LYS A 550 -24.69 -20.39 -12.29
N LYS A 551 -24.00 -21.48 -12.66
CA LYS A 551 -24.71 -22.64 -13.20
C LYS A 551 -25.65 -23.12 -12.08
N GLU A 552 -26.94 -23.15 -12.35
CA GLU A 552 -27.86 -23.91 -11.49
C GLU A 552 -27.37 -25.36 -11.52
N GLU A 553 -27.02 -25.90 -10.35
CA GLU A 553 -26.68 -27.33 -10.20
C GLU A 553 -27.93 -28.21 -10.26
#